data_AF-A0A7W8CGZ6-F1
#
_entry.id   AF-A0A7W8CGZ6-F1
#
_cell.length_a   1.000
_cell.length_b   1.000
_cell.length_c   1.000
_cell.angle_alpha   90.00
_cell.angle_beta   90.00
_cell.angle_gamma   90.00
#
_symmetry.space_group_name_H-M   'P 1'
#
loop_
_entity.id
_entity.type
_entity.pdbx_description
1 polymer ?
#
loop_
_entity_poly.entity_id
_entity_poly.type
_entity_poly.pdbx_seq_one_letter_code
_entity_poly.pdbx_strand_id
1 'polypeptide(L)' 'MILGAGALSTAPPAAADGCGNVVVWGNGGGQCDGPFYEDGSFQRCVTVYVLGIGGTNCFLVPPPPPP' A
#
# COMPACT_ATOMS: atom_id res chain seq x y z
N MET A 1 -29.17 -22.10 -8.26
CA MET A 1 -27.80 -21.70 -7.91
C MET A 1 -27.58 -20.29 -8.44
N ILE A 2 -27.48 -19.29 -7.56
CA ILE A 2 -27.23 -17.89 -7.96
C ILE A 2 -25.71 -17.73 -8.04
N LEU A 3 -25.18 -17.52 -9.25
CA LEU A 3 -23.79 -17.13 -9.44
C LEU A 3 -23.66 -15.66 -9.03
N GLY A 4 -23.18 -15.42 -7.80
CA GLY A 4 -22.72 -14.10 -7.39
C GLY A 4 -21.48 -13.74 -8.17
N ALA A 5 -21.62 -12.90 -9.19
CA ALA A 5 -20.51 -12.24 -9.87
C ALA A 5 -19.88 -11.24 -8.89
N GLY A 6 -19.05 -11.74 -7.97
CA GLY A 6 -18.14 -10.91 -7.20
C GLY A 6 -17.13 -10.34 -8.18
N ALA A 7 -17.20 -9.03 -8.41
CA ALA A 7 -16.18 -8.32 -9.17
C ALA A 7 -14.84 -8.55 -8.45
N LEU A 8 -14.00 -9.42 -9.01
CA LEU A 8 -12.59 -9.49 -8.65
C LEU A 8 -11.95 -8.21 -9.20
N SER A 9 -12.08 -7.13 -8.44
CA SER A 9 -11.27 -5.93 -8.65
C SER A 9 -9.83 -6.35 -8.45
N THR A 10 -9.09 -6.48 -9.54
CA THR A 10 -7.65 -6.65 -9.48
C THR A 10 -7.10 -5.35 -8.92
N ALA A 11 -6.82 -5.32 -7.62
CA ALA A 11 -6.11 -4.20 -7.01
C ALA A 11 -4.88 -3.91 -7.88
N PRO A 12 -4.69 -2.66 -8.36
CA PRO A 12 -3.55 -2.34 -9.18
C PRO A 12 -2.28 -2.75 -8.41
N PRO A 13 -1.23 -3.19 -9.11
CA PRO A 13 0.02 -3.54 -8.45
C PRO A 13 0.40 -2.36 -7.57
N ALA A 14 0.64 -2.65 -6.29
CA ALA A 14 1.15 -1.65 -5.37
C ALA A 14 2.42 -1.11 -6.00
N ALA A 15 2.38 0.14 -6.47
CA ALA A 15 3.50 0.77 -7.13
C ALA A 15 4.52 1.14 -6.05
N ALA A 16 5.16 0.11 -5.46
CA ALA A 16 6.20 0.25 -4.46
C ALA A 16 7.35 1.12 -4.99
N ASP A 17 7.62 1.07 -6.31
CA ASP A 17 8.63 1.87 -7.00
C ASP A 17 8.19 3.30 -7.34
N GLY A 18 6.89 3.62 -7.29
CA GLY A 18 6.35 4.97 -7.54
C GLY A 18 6.16 5.79 -6.27
N CYS A 19 6.32 5.15 -5.11
CA CYS A 19 6.18 5.75 -3.81
C CYS A 19 7.49 6.48 -3.46
N GLY A 20 7.48 7.81 -3.41
CA GLY A 20 8.69 8.60 -3.14
C GLY A 20 9.32 8.23 -1.80
N ASN A 21 10.41 7.46 -1.83
CA ASN A 21 11.21 7.13 -0.67
C ASN A 21 12.61 7.73 -0.78
N VAL A 22 13.09 8.32 0.31
CA VAL A 22 14.45 8.86 0.39
C VAL A 22 15.29 7.89 1.20
N VAL A 23 16.30 7.31 0.55
CA VAL A 23 17.30 6.47 1.18
C VAL A 23 18.66 7.12 0.96
N VAL A 24 19.29 7.58 2.04
CA VAL A 24 20.61 8.22 2.01
C VAL A 24 21.57 7.34 2.81
N TRP A 25 22.69 6.94 2.21
CA TRP A 25 23.68 6.07 2.88
C TRP A 25 23.05 4.76 3.43
N GLY A 26 22.11 4.18 2.70
CA GLY A 26 21.39 2.97 3.12
C GLY A 26 20.44 3.16 4.29
N ASN A 27 20.26 4.39 4.78
CA ASN A 27 19.33 4.74 5.84
C ASN A 27 18.24 5.62 5.28
N GLY A 28 16.99 5.27 5.57
CA GLY A 28 15.86 6.07 5.17
C GLY A 28 14.66 5.22 4.85
N GLY A 29 13.69 5.86 4.26
CA GLY A 29 12.38 5.27 4.10
C GLY A 29 11.39 6.29 3.59
N GLY A 30 10.18 5.80 3.43
CA GLY A 30 9.07 6.59 2.94
C GLY A 30 7.78 5.88 3.26
N GLN A 31 6.72 6.67 3.30
CA GLN A 31 5.38 6.17 3.43
C GLN A 31 4.51 6.93 2.45
N CYS A 32 3.71 6.20 1.69
CA CYS A 32 2.71 6.82 0.86
C CYS A 32 1.44 5.99 0.81
N ASP A 33 0.36 6.72 0.54
CA ASP A 33 -1.01 6.25 0.57
C ASP A 33 -1.58 6.32 -0.83
N GLY A 34 -2.16 5.21 -1.27
CA GLY A 34 -2.76 5.08 -2.57
C GLY A 34 -2.62 3.66 -3.13
N PRO A 35 -3.57 3.21 -3.96
CA PRO A 35 -4.84 3.87 -4.31
C PRO A 35 -5.83 3.92 -3.13
N PHE A 36 -6.70 4.93 -3.15
CA PHE A 36 -7.87 5.01 -2.27
C PHE A 36 -9.05 4.35 -2.97
N TYR A 37 -9.80 3.51 -2.25
CA TYR A 37 -10.93 2.74 -2.76
C TYR A 37 -12.26 3.38 -2.33
N GLU A 38 -13.33 3.04 -3.03
CA GLU A 38 -14.67 3.61 -2.81
C GLU A 38 -15.29 3.22 -1.45
N ASP A 39 -14.83 2.13 -0.85
CA ASP A 39 -15.21 1.69 0.49
C ASP A 39 -14.52 2.51 1.60
N GLY A 40 -13.66 3.47 1.23
CA GLY A 40 -12.86 4.25 2.15
C GLY A 40 -11.60 3.52 2.64
N SER A 41 -11.33 2.31 2.15
CA SER A 41 -10.04 1.66 2.35
C SER A 41 -8.97 2.33 1.48
N PHE A 42 -7.72 2.17 1.86
CA PHE A 42 -6.59 2.63 1.05
C PHE A 42 -5.42 1.69 1.18
N GLN A 43 -4.59 1.63 0.16
CA GLN A 43 -3.32 0.91 0.25
C GLN A 43 -2.24 1.83 0.82
N ARG A 44 -1.44 1.30 1.74
CA ARG A 44 -0.32 1.97 2.38
C ARG A 44 0.95 1.19 2.14
N CYS A 45 1.93 1.83 1.50
CA CYS A 45 3.26 1.29 1.31
C CYS A 45 4.23 1.97 2.27
N VAL A 46 5.05 1.16 2.95
CA VAL A 46 6.07 1.61 3.89
C VAL A 46 7.41 1.02 3.46
N THR A 47 8.34 1.89 3.11
CA THR A 47 9.72 1.56 2.79
C THR A 47 10.60 1.89 3.99
N VAL A 48 11.40 0.95 4.45
CA VAL A 48 12.42 1.20 5.48
C VAL A 48 13.70 0.49 5.09
N TYR A 49 14.80 1.25 5.10
CA TYR A 49 16.16 0.76 4.97
C TYR A 49 17.00 1.29 6.12
N VAL A 50 17.76 0.39 6.75
CA VAL A 50 18.76 0.72 7.76
C VAL A 50 20.07 0.06 7.35
N LEU A 51 21.11 0.86 7.12
CA LEU A 51 22.41 0.40 6.60
C LEU A 51 22.28 -0.45 5.30
N GLY A 52 21.29 -0.17 4.46
CA GLY A 52 21.02 -0.89 3.22
C GLY A 52 20.23 -2.19 3.40
N ILE A 53 19.88 -2.56 4.63
CA ILE A 53 19.03 -3.70 4.94
C ILE A 53 17.62 -3.22 5.18
N GLY A 54 16.67 -3.78 4.44
CA GLY A 54 15.27 -3.40 4.53
C GLY A 54 14.50 -3.72 3.27
N GLY A 55 13.36 -3.05 3.12
CA GLY A 55 12.48 -3.25 1.98
C GLY A 55 11.19 -2.45 2.08
N THR A 56 10.34 -2.66 1.10
CA THR A 56 9.03 -2.02 0.98
C THR A 56 7.93 -3.03 1.26
N ASN A 57 7.03 -2.69 2.17
CA ASN A 57 5.83 -3.48 2.47
C ASN A 57 4.59 -2.67 2.18
N CYS A 58 3.69 -3.23 1.37
CA CYS A 58 2.41 -2.63 1.02
C CYS A 58 1.27 -3.44 1.62
N PHE A 59 0.34 -2.77 2.28
CA PHE A 59 -0.80 -3.40 2.94
C PHE A 59 -2.07 -2.56 2.76
N LEU A 60 -3.24 -3.22 2.81
CA LEU A 60 -4.54 -2.55 2.74
C LEU A 60 -4.96 -2.11 4.15
N VAL A 61 -5.32 -0.84 4.28
CA VAL A 61 -5.88 -0.26 5.50
C VAL A 61 -7.40 -0.17 5.32
N PRO A 62 -8.19 -0.89 6.13
CA PRO A 62 -9.65 -0.83 6.05
C PRO A 62 -10.19 0.53 6.50
N PRO A 63 -11.40 0.92 6.07
CA PRO A 63 -12.03 2.16 6.50
C PRO A 63 -12.26 2.16 8.02
N PRO A 64 -12.30 3.35 8.66
CA PRO A 64 -12.68 3.45 10.05
C PRO A 64 -14.11 2.90 10.27
N PRO A 65 -14.40 2.29 11.43
CA PRO A 65 -15.76 1.85 11.74
C PRO A 65 -16.74 3.04 11.71
N PRO A 66 -18.01 2.80 11.34
CA PRO A 66 -19.02 3.85 11.36
C PRO A 66 -19.19 4.42 12.78
N PRO A 67 -19.47 5.73 12.91
CA PRO A 67 -19.64 6.40 14.21
C PRO A 67 -20.86 5.92 14.98
#